data_AF-A0A4U0XND5-F1
#
_entry.id   AF-A0A4U0XND5-F1
#
_cell.length_a   1.000
_cell.length_b   1.000
_cell.length_c   1.000
_cell.angle_alpha   90.00
_cell.angle_beta   90.00
_cell.angle_gamma   90.00
#
_symmetry.space_group_name_H-M   'P 1'
#
loop_
_entity.id
_entity.type
_entity.pdbx_description
1 polymer ?
#
loop_
_entity_poly.entity_id
_entity_poly.type
_entity_poly.pdbx_seq_one_letter_code
_entity_poly.pdbx_strand_id
1 'polypeptide(L)'
;MADGMQSSLKQSDSATLALLGKKQVLKRRFSFTSLFAFAVCELITWETVLALFSQAFDNGGPAGAIYGFIIAWLSTMSVYTVISELASLAPIAGGQYYWVYMLAPPRYKTVCSYAIGWLTSLAWIATVATETLFAGTMIQGAMIIDNPDYAGTKWQGTLLTWAVITGCVLINVLIPQWLPRFEVFILVFHIAGFFAILVTLLVVTPTLGTHAS
;
A
#
# COMPACT_ATOMS: atom_id res chain seq x y z
N MET A 1 21.30 -12.51 -15.73
CA MET A 1 21.11 -13.22 -14.44
C MET A 1 19.65 -13.14 -13.95
N ALA A 2 19.00 -11.97 -13.98
CA ALA A 2 17.60 -11.80 -13.58
C ALA A 2 16.59 -12.61 -14.43
N ASP A 3 16.79 -12.70 -15.75
CA ASP A 3 15.87 -13.43 -16.65
C ASP A 3 15.88 -14.96 -16.43
N GLY A 4 17.06 -15.52 -16.16
CA GLY A 4 17.21 -16.93 -15.82
C GLY A 4 16.53 -17.29 -14.49
N MET A 5 16.67 -16.43 -13.48
CA MET A 5 15.99 -16.58 -12.20
C MET A 5 14.46 -16.50 -12.34
N GLN A 6 13.95 -15.55 -13.14
CA GLN A 6 12.51 -15.43 -13.39
C GLN A 6 11.93 -16.64 -14.14
N SER A 7 12.70 -17.24 -15.06
CA SER A 7 12.26 -18.45 -15.77
C SER A 7 12.16 -19.67 -14.84
N SER A 8 13.14 -19.84 -13.94
CA SER A 8 13.16 -20.90 -12.93
C SER A 8 12.02 -20.75 -11.92
N LEU A 9 11.78 -19.53 -11.42
CA LEU A 9 10.66 -19.23 -10.51
C LEU A 9 9.29 -19.51 -11.14
N LYS A 10 9.09 -19.17 -12.43
CA LYS A 10 7.84 -19.48 -13.15
C LYS A 10 7.58 -20.98 -13.26
N GLN A 11 8.63 -21.77 -13.48
CA GLN A 11 8.52 -23.22 -13.59
C GLN A 11 8.24 -23.86 -12.23
N SER A 12 8.87 -23.35 -11.16
CA SER A 12 8.61 -23.76 -9.77
C SER A 12 7.17 -23.45 -9.33
N ASP A 13 6.69 -22.22 -9.50
CA ASP A 13 5.34 -21.82 -9.07
C ASP A 13 4.25 -22.62 -9.82
N SER A 14 4.45 -22.87 -11.11
CA SER A 14 3.52 -23.66 -11.92
C SER A 14 3.44 -25.11 -11.43
N ALA A 15 4.57 -25.68 -11.01
CA ALA A 15 4.62 -27.02 -10.43
C ALA A 15 3.92 -27.08 -9.06
N THR A 16 4.17 -26.10 -8.19
CA THR A 16 3.49 -25.99 -6.89
C THR A 16 1.97 -25.82 -7.04
N LEU A 17 1.53 -25.01 -8.01
CA LEU A 17 0.10 -24.87 -8.33
C LEU A 17 -0.52 -26.19 -8.79
N ALA A 18 0.19 -26.96 -9.61
CA ALA A 18 -0.27 -28.26 -10.08
C ALA A 18 -0.43 -29.26 -8.92
N LEU A 19 0.47 -29.24 -7.93
CA LEU A 19 0.34 -30.05 -6.70
C LEU A 19 -0.92 -29.70 -5.89
N LEU A 20 -1.35 -28.44 -5.94
CA LEU A 20 -2.59 -27.97 -5.32
C LEU A 20 -3.85 -28.22 -6.18
N GLY A 21 -3.71 -28.94 -7.31
CA GLY A 21 -4.80 -29.22 -8.24
C GLY A 21 -5.28 -27.98 -9.00
N LYS A 22 -4.44 -26.94 -9.13
CA LYS A 22 -4.76 -25.69 -9.83
C LYS A 22 -3.90 -25.53 -11.08
N LYS A 23 -4.55 -25.22 -12.21
CA LYS A 23 -3.86 -24.81 -13.43
C LYS A 23 -3.57 -23.31 -13.39
N GLN A 24 -2.37 -22.89 -13.80
CA GLN A 24 -2.08 -21.48 -14.00
C GLN A 24 -2.88 -20.94 -15.20
N VAL A 25 -3.92 -20.14 -14.94
CA VAL A 25 -4.76 -19.52 -15.98
C VAL A 25 -4.45 -18.03 -16.15
N LEU A 26 -4.00 -17.37 -15.08
CA LEU A 26 -3.70 -15.94 -15.10
C LEU A 26 -2.35 -15.65 -15.77
N LYS A 27 -2.31 -14.59 -16.59
CA LYS A 27 -1.07 -14.09 -17.20
C LYS A 27 -0.25 -13.32 -16.15
N ARG A 28 1.00 -13.70 -15.94
CA ARG A 28 1.94 -12.98 -15.06
C ARG A 28 2.39 -11.69 -15.75
N ARG A 29 1.88 -10.54 -15.31
CA ARG A 29 2.19 -9.21 -15.88
C ARG A 29 3.32 -8.47 -15.15
N PHE A 30 3.47 -8.74 -13.86
CA PHE A 30 4.47 -8.10 -13.00
C PHE A 30 5.77 -8.92 -12.95
N SER A 31 6.90 -8.24 -13.15
CA SER A 31 8.22 -8.77 -12.82
C SER A 31 8.48 -8.62 -11.32
N PHE A 32 9.52 -9.28 -10.79
CA PHE A 32 9.91 -9.10 -9.39
C PHE A 32 10.15 -7.63 -9.04
N THR A 33 10.86 -6.89 -9.89
CA THR A 33 11.15 -5.46 -9.67
C THR A 33 9.88 -4.61 -9.68
N SER A 34 8.94 -4.87 -10.60
CA SER A 34 7.66 -4.16 -10.61
C SER A 34 6.84 -4.48 -9.36
N LEU A 35 6.82 -5.74 -8.93
CA LEU A 35 6.10 -6.16 -7.73
C LEU A 35 6.71 -5.58 -6.45
N PHE A 36 8.04 -5.48 -6.39
CA PHE A 36 8.74 -4.81 -5.30
C PHE A 36 8.46 -3.31 -5.30
N ALA A 37 8.52 -2.66 -6.47
CA ALA A 37 8.18 -1.25 -6.64
C ALA A 37 6.74 -0.97 -6.19
N PHE A 38 5.80 -1.80 -6.63
CA PHE A 38 4.41 -1.78 -6.22
C PHE A 38 4.29 -1.91 -4.70
N ALA A 39 4.90 -2.91 -4.08
CA ALA A 39 4.83 -3.12 -2.63
C ALA A 39 5.39 -1.95 -1.81
N VAL A 40 6.51 -1.35 -2.25
CA VAL A 40 7.09 -0.16 -1.59
C VAL A 40 6.16 1.04 -1.73
N CYS A 41 5.65 1.29 -2.93
CA CYS A 41 4.77 2.44 -3.19
C CYS A 41 3.40 2.27 -2.53
N GLU A 42 2.87 1.06 -2.43
CA GLU A 42 1.58 0.77 -1.78
C GLU A 42 1.60 1.11 -0.29
N LEU A 43 2.74 0.95 0.39
CA LEU A 43 2.84 1.21 1.82
C LEU A 43 2.85 2.70 2.18
N ILE A 44 3.16 3.61 1.24
CA ILE A 44 3.12 5.09 1.37
C ILE A 44 3.50 5.63 2.77
N THR A 45 4.50 5.03 3.41
CA THR A 45 4.62 5.12 4.87
C THR A 45 5.10 6.49 5.32
N TRP A 46 6.05 7.08 4.60
CA TRP A 46 6.58 8.38 5.00
C TRP A 46 5.60 9.52 4.66
N GLU A 47 4.86 9.42 3.55
CA GLU A 47 3.81 10.38 3.18
C GLU A 47 2.69 10.42 4.21
N THR A 48 2.22 9.24 4.63
CA THR A 48 1.13 9.13 5.60
C THR A 48 1.55 9.64 6.98
N VAL A 49 2.78 9.37 7.42
CA VAL A 49 3.33 9.93 8.66
C VAL A 49 3.37 11.47 8.59
N LEU A 50 3.80 12.05 7.47
CA LEU A 50 3.84 13.49 7.29
C LEU A 50 2.45 14.12 7.16
N ALA A 51 1.48 13.43 6.57
CA ALA A 51 0.14 13.97 6.42
C ALA A 51 -0.68 13.88 7.71
N LEU A 52 -0.37 12.92 8.59
CA LEU A 52 -1.12 12.64 9.81
C LEU A 52 -0.34 12.99 11.09
N PHE A 53 0.77 13.72 10.98
CA PHE A 53 1.62 14.03 12.13
C PHE A 53 0.86 14.79 13.23
N SER A 54 -0.03 15.72 12.86
CA SER A 54 -0.81 16.50 13.81
C SER A 54 -1.72 15.60 14.68
N GLN A 55 -2.40 14.65 14.05
CA GLN A 55 -3.26 13.69 14.73
C GLN A 55 -2.44 12.76 15.63
N ALA A 56 -1.24 12.35 15.22
CA ALA A 56 -0.36 11.54 16.07
C ALA A 56 0.06 12.31 17.33
N PHE A 57 0.35 13.60 17.19
CA PHE A 57 0.74 14.47 18.30
C PHE A 57 -0.43 14.74 19.25
N ASP A 58 -1.62 15.00 18.72
CA ASP A 58 -2.81 15.26 19.53
C ASP A 58 -3.23 14.05 20.38
N ASN A 59 -3.04 12.82 19.84
CA ASN A 59 -3.47 11.60 20.52
C ASN A 59 -2.45 11.02 21.51
N GLY A 60 -1.14 11.18 21.24
CA GLY A 60 -0.09 10.51 22.02
C GLY A 60 1.16 11.34 22.29
N GLY A 61 1.19 12.59 21.83
CA GLY A 61 2.37 13.45 21.88
C GLY A 61 3.57 12.90 21.10
N PRO A 62 4.73 13.58 21.20
CA PRO A 62 5.95 13.17 20.49
C PRO A 62 6.42 11.76 20.84
N ALA A 63 6.31 11.37 22.12
CA ALA A 63 6.68 10.03 22.57
C ALA A 63 5.74 8.96 21.99
N GLY A 64 4.42 9.20 22.00
CA GLY A 64 3.45 8.29 21.41
C GLY A 64 3.63 8.14 19.91
N ALA A 65 3.98 9.21 19.20
CA ALA A 65 4.27 9.16 17.76
C ALA A 65 5.49 8.24 17.46
N ILE A 66 6.58 8.37 18.21
CA ILE A 66 7.81 7.58 17.98
C ILE A 66 7.62 6.12 18.40
N TYR A 67 7.22 5.87 19.65
CA TYR A 67 7.12 4.50 20.16
C TYR A 67 5.94 3.75 19.53
N GLY A 68 4.83 4.43 19.26
CA GLY A 68 3.71 3.87 18.53
C GLY A 68 4.09 3.41 17.13
N PHE A 69 4.91 4.18 16.41
CA PHE A 69 5.44 3.79 15.11
C PHE A 69 6.31 2.53 15.18
N ILE A 70 7.23 2.43 16.15
CA ILE A 70 8.09 1.25 16.33
C ILE A 70 7.25 0.00 16.60
N ILE A 71 6.25 0.09 17.48
CA ILE A 71 5.36 -1.02 17.81
C ILE A 71 4.54 -1.44 16.58
N ALA A 72 3.99 -0.47 15.84
CA ALA A 72 3.24 -0.74 14.61
C ALA A 72 4.11 -1.41 13.54
N TRP A 73 5.35 -0.96 13.37
CA TRP A 73 6.30 -1.54 12.43
C TRP A 73 6.67 -2.99 12.78
N LEU A 74 6.99 -3.27 14.05
CA LEU A 74 7.29 -4.64 14.51
C LEU A 74 6.09 -5.58 14.34
N SER A 75 4.89 -5.11 14.69
CA SER A 75 3.65 -5.88 14.53
C SER A 75 3.38 -6.20 13.07
N THR A 76 3.58 -5.21 12.19
CA THR A 76 3.41 -5.36 10.73
C THR A 76 4.40 -6.39 10.17
N MET A 77 5.69 -6.29 10.55
CA MET A 77 6.72 -7.27 10.15
C MET A 77 6.37 -8.70 10.56
N SER A 78 5.86 -8.89 11.78
CA SER A 78 5.42 -10.21 12.25
C SER A 78 4.31 -10.78 11.37
N VAL A 79 3.28 -9.98 11.05
CA VAL A 79 2.17 -10.40 10.18
C VAL A 79 2.66 -10.75 8.78
N TYR A 80 3.49 -9.91 8.17
CA TYR A 80 4.01 -10.15 6.81
C TYR A 80 4.94 -11.35 6.73
N THR A 81 5.65 -11.70 7.81
CA THR A 81 6.47 -12.91 7.87
C THR A 81 5.59 -14.15 7.71
N VAL A 82 4.49 -14.25 8.47
CA VAL A 82 3.55 -15.37 8.36
C VAL A 82 2.89 -15.42 6.98
N ILE A 83 2.50 -14.27 6.43
CA ILE A 83 1.93 -14.20 5.09
C ILE A 83 2.94 -14.66 4.03
N SER A 84 4.22 -14.34 4.19
CA SER A 84 5.28 -14.74 3.25
C SER A 84 5.50 -16.25 3.23
N GLU A 85 5.44 -16.91 4.39
CA GLU A 85 5.51 -18.37 4.49
C GLU A 85 4.31 -19.01 3.76
N LEU A 86 3.10 -18.51 3.99
CA LEU A 86 1.89 -19.00 3.31
C LEU A 86 1.93 -18.77 1.80
N ALA A 87 2.43 -17.62 1.37
CA ALA A 87 2.60 -17.30 -0.06
C ALA A 87 3.61 -18.24 -0.73
N SER A 88 4.68 -18.64 -0.02
CA SER A 88 5.65 -19.62 -0.53
C SER A 88 5.10 -21.05 -0.61
N LEU A 89 4.24 -21.42 0.34
CA LEU A 89 3.62 -22.75 0.41
C LEU A 89 2.51 -22.92 -0.63
N ALA A 90 1.67 -21.90 -0.79
CA ALA A 90 0.51 -21.94 -1.66
C ALA A 90 0.41 -20.64 -2.49
N PRO A 91 1.20 -20.51 -3.58
CA PRO A 91 1.25 -19.32 -4.43
C PRO A 91 0.04 -19.24 -5.38
N ILE A 92 -1.17 -19.26 -4.82
CA ILE A 92 -2.43 -19.30 -5.54
C ILE A 92 -3.10 -17.92 -5.55
N ALA A 93 -3.77 -17.57 -6.65
CA ALA A 93 -4.38 -16.25 -6.84
C ALA A 93 -5.48 -15.88 -5.82
N GLY A 94 -6.06 -16.88 -5.15
CA GLY A 94 -7.04 -16.68 -4.08
C GLY A 94 -6.45 -16.20 -2.75
N GLY A 95 -5.13 -16.32 -2.55
CA GLY A 95 -4.45 -15.81 -1.36
C GLY A 95 -5.13 -16.21 -0.04
N GLN A 96 -5.44 -15.20 0.79
CA GLN A 96 -5.87 -15.34 2.17
C GLN A 96 -7.10 -16.25 2.38
N TYR A 97 -8.16 -16.10 1.57
CA TYR A 97 -9.38 -16.88 1.80
C TYR A 97 -9.15 -18.39 1.58
N TYR A 98 -8.26 -18.73 0.65
CA TYR A 98 -7.92 -20.12 0.37
C TYR A 98 -6.90 -20.67 1.37
N TRP A 99 -5.94 -19.85 1.82
CA TRP A 99 -5.05 -20.26 2.91
C TRP A 99 -5.86 -20.63 4.16
N VAL A 100 -6.91 -19.87 4.45
CA VAL A 100 -7.84 -20.19 5.53
C VAL A 100 -8.62 -21.48 5.24
N TYR A 101 -9.08 -21.69 4.00
CA TYR A 101 -9.71 -22.97 3.62
C TYR A 101 -8.79 -24.18 3.83
N MET A 102 -7.49 -24.00 3.56
CA MET A 102 -6.48 -25.04 3.68
C MET A 102 -6.14 -25.38 5.13
N LEU A 103 -6.08 -24.38 6.01
CA LEU A 103 -5.62 -24.53 7.40
C LEU A 103 -6.76 -24.75 8.40
N ALA A 104 -7.97 -24.29 8.10
CA ALA A 104 -9.09 -24.39 9.03
C ALA A 104 -9.58 -25.84 9.20
N PRO A 105 -10.18 -26.19 10.37
CA PRO A 105 -10.74 -27.51 10.60
C PRO A 105 -11.77 -27.91 9.52
N PRO A 106 -11.86 -29.20 9.13
CA PRO A 106 -12.70 -29.65 8.02
C PRO A 106 -14.17 -29.24 8.12
N ARG A 107 -14.69 -29.11 9.35
CA ARG A 107 -16.08 -28.69 9.62
C ARG A 107 -16.35 -27.21 9.32
N TYR A 108 -15.35 -26.34 9.46
CA TYR A 108 -15.51 -24.88 9.39
C TYR A 108 -14.80 -24.24 8.21
N LYS A 109 -13.91 -24.96 7.51
CA LYS A 109 -13.07 -24.40 6.44
C LYS A 109 -13.82 -23.59 5.39
N THR A 110 -15.01 -24.03 4.98
CA THR A 110 -15.81 -23.31 3.99
C THR A 110 -16.35 -22.00 4.55
N VAL A 111 -16.93 -22.03 5.76
CA VAL A 111 -17.51 -20.84 6.40
C VAL A 111 -16.41 -19.81 6.71
N CYS A 112 -15.30 -20.25 7.29
CA CYS A 112 -14.16 -19.38 7.59
C CYS A 112 -13.57 -18.77 6.30
N SER A 113 -13.45 -19.57 5.24
CA SER A 113 -12.98 -19.08 3.94
C SER A 113 -13.91 -18.01 3.35
N TYR A 114 -15.23 -18.21 3.39
CA TYR A 114 -16.20 -17.21 2.94
C TYR A 114 -16.13 -15.92 3.77
N ALA A 115 -16.05 -16.04 5.10
CA ALA A 115 -15.93 -14.89 5.98
C ALA A 115 -14.68 -14.05 5.65
N ILE A 116 -13.54 -14.71 5.47
CA ILE A 116 -12.28 -14.04 5.12
C ILE A 116 -12.34 -13.45 3.72
N GLY A 117 -12.92 -14.13 2.74
CA GLY A 117 -13.11 -13.58 1.40
C GLY A 117 -13.94 -12.29 1.40
N TRP A 118 -15.01 -12.23 2.19
CA TRP A 118 -15.81 -11.02 2.36
C TRP A 118 -15.05 -9.92 3.09
N LEU A 119 -14.35 -10.24 4.18
CA LEU A 119 -13.54 -9.28 4.92
C LEU A 119 -12.43 -8.69 4.06
N THR A 120 -11.71 -9.50 3.30
CA THR A 120 -10.69 -9.02 2.35
C THR A 120 -11.31 -8.11 1.29
N SER A 121 -12.48 -8.45 0.76
CA SER A 121 -13.17 -7.61 -0.24
C SER A 121 -13.59 -6.26 0.34
N LEU A 122 -14.16 -6.24 1.54
CA LEU A 122 -14.53 -5.02 2.26
C LEU A 122 -13.30 -4.17 2.59
N ALA A 123 -12.19 -4.80 2.99
CA ALA A 123 -10.93 -4.11 3.24
C ALA A 123 -10.45 -3.38 1.98
N TRP A 124 -10.42 -4.05 0.82
CA TRP A 124 -10.04 -3.41 -0.44
C TRP A 124 -10.95 -2.24 -0.84
N ILE A 125 -12.27 -2.36 -0.63
CA ILE A 125 -13.21 -1.27 -0.89
C ILE A 125 -12.92 -0.07 0.03
N ALA A 126 -12.72 -0.33 1.32
CA ALA A 126 -12.42 0.70 2.31
C ALA A 126 -11.07 1.38 2.04
N THR A 127 -10.05 0.62 1.65
CA THR A 127 -8.72 1.14 1.26
C THR A 127 -8.85 2.10 0.10
N VAL A 128 -9.48 1.69 -1.01
CA VAL A 128 -9.67 2.56 -2.19
C VAL A 128 -10.45 3.83 -1.84
N ALA A 129 -11.51 3.71 -1.04
CA ALA A 129 -12.28 4.87 -0.59
C ALA A 129 -11.43 5.83 0.25
N THR A 130 -10.58 5.30 1.14
CA THR A 130 -9.71 6.10 2.01
C THR A 130 -8.62 6.81 1.22
N GLU A 131 -7.94 6.11 0.31
CA GLU A 131 -6.84 6.66 -0.48
C GLU A 131 -7.32 7.73 -1.47
N THR A 132 -8.46 7.50 -2.11
CA THR A 132 -9.05 8.49 -3.03
C THR A 132 -9.55 9.73 -2.27
N LEU A 133 -10.07 9.55 -1.05
CA LEU A 133 -10.40 10.65 -0.15
C LEU A 133 -9.14 11.44 0.22
N PHE A 134 -8.11 10.73 0.65
CA PHE A 134 -6.82 11.31 1.02
C PHE A 134 -6.24 12.15 -0.14
N ALA A 135 -6.11 11.57 -1.33
CA ALA A 135 -5.61 12.27 -2.51
C ALA A 135 -6.48 13.49 -2.88
N GLY A 136 -7.81 13.36 -2.88
CA GLY A 136 -8.72 14.47 -3.17
C GLY A 136 -8.57 15.64 -2.19
N THR A 137 -8.45 15.34 -0.89
CA THR A 137 -8.25 16.36 0.15
C THR A 137 -6.85 16.97 0.12
N MET A 138 -5.81 16.23 -0.29
CA MET A 138 -4.48 16.80 -0.52
C MET A 138 -4.47 17.79 -1.68
N ILE A 139 -5.18 17.49 -2.77
CA ILE A 139 -5.36 18.44 -3.89
C ILE A 139 -6.07 19.71 -3.39
N GLN A 140 -7.14 19.54 -2.58
CA GLN A 140 -7.83 20.68 -2.00
C GLN A 140 -6.92 21.51 -1.08
N GLY A 141 -6.09 20.85 -0.28
CA GLY A 141 -5.09 21.49 0.58
C GLY A 141 -4.10 22.34 -0.23
N ALA A 142 -3.62 21.82 -1.36
CA ALA A 142 -2.76 22.59 -2.26
C ALA A 142 -3.46 23.85 -2.80
N MET A 143 -4.75 23.76 -3.16
CA MET A 143 -5.53 24.92 -3.61
C MET A 143 -5.71 25.99 -2.53
N ILE A 144 -5.87 25.59 -1.26
CA ILE A 144 -5.97 26.52 -0.13
C ILE A 144 -4.65 27.27 0.07
N ILE A 145 -3.51 26.59 -0.10
CA ILE A 145 -2.18 27.19 0.04
C ILE A 145 -1.90 28.19 -1.10
N ASP A 146 -2.29 27.85 -2.32
CA ASP A 146 -2.06 28.67 -3.51
C ASP A 146 -3.01 29.88 -3.59
N ASN A 147 -4.25 29.72 -3.14
CA ASN A 147 -5.28 30.76 -3.20
C ASN A 147 -5.90 31.04 -1.80
N PRO A 148 -5.49 32.13 -1.13
CA PRO A 148 -5.99 32.49 0.20
C PRO A 148 -7.51 32.73 0.28
N ASP A 149 -8.17 33.07 -0.83
CA ASP A 149 -9.61 33.34 -0.88
C ASP A 149 -10.45 32.07 -1.11
N TYR A 150 -9.81 30.92 -1.30
CA TYR A 150 -10.51 29.66 -1.52
C TYR A 150 -11.11 29.10 -0.22
N ALA A 151 -12.44 29.14 -0.11
CA ALA A 151 -13.17 28.76 1.11
C ALA A 151 -13.17 27.25 1.47
N GLY A 152 -12.44 26.39 0.74
CA GLY A 152 -12.08 25.02 1.18
C GLY A 152 -13.24 24.14 1.70
N THR A 153 -14.43 24.19 1.09
CA THR A 153 -15.61 23.52 1.66
C THR A 153 -15.58 22.00 1.49
N LYS A 154 -16.22 21.26 2.42
CA LYS A 154 -16.16 19.79 2.45
C LYS A 154 -16.68 19.11 1.19
N TRP A 155 -17.75 19.63 0.58
CA TRP A 155 -18.32 19.03 -0.63
C TRP A 155 -17.38 19.15 -1.85
N GLN A 156 -16.56 20.21 -1.92
CA GLN A 156 -15.54 20.36 -2.96
C GLN A 156 -14.47 19.28 -2.84
N GLY A 157 -14.06 18.94 -1.61
CA GLY A 157 -13.16 17.82 -1.33
C GLY A 157 -13.76 16.49 -1.81
N THR A 158 -15.04 16.25 -1.56
CA THR A 158 -15.75 15.06 -2.08
C THR A 158 -15.74 14.99 -3.61
N LEU A 159 -15.95 16.11 -4.31
CA LEU A 159 -15.87 16.12 -5.78
C LEU A 159 -14.46 15.83 -6.29
N LEU A 160 -13.42 16.35 -5.63
CA LEU A 160 -12.04 16.03 -5.97
C LEU A 160 -11.74 14.55 -5.75
N THR A 161 -12.23 13.96 -4.67
CA THR A 161 -12.17 12.51 -4.43
C THR A 161 -12.84 11.71 -5.56
N TRP A 162 -14.03 12.14 -6.02
CA TRP A 162 -14.71 11.51 -7.15
C TRP A 162 -13.93 11.66 -8.47
N ALA A 163 -13.27 12.79 -8.68
CA ALA A 163 -12.40 12.98 -9.84
C ALA A 163 -11.20 12.02 -9.80
N VAL A 164 -10.55 11.88 -8.63
CA VAL A 164 -9.42 10.96 -8.43
C VAL A 164 -9.84 9.51 -8.70
N ILE A 165 -10.89 9.01 -8.07
CA ILE A 165 -11.33 7.61 -8.26
C ILE A 165 -11.75 7.34 -9.71
N THR A 166 -12.37 8.32 -10.39
CA THR A 166 -12.70 8.21 -11.81
C THR A 166 -11.44 8.07 -12.66
N GLY A 167 -10.41 8.87 -12.39
CA GLY A 167 -9.10 8.74 -13.04
C GLY A 167 -8.46 7.36 -12.81
N CYS A 168 -8.47 6.87 -11.58
CA CYS A 168 -7.96 5.54 -11.23
C CYS A 168 -8.70 4.43 -11.99
N VAL A 169 -10.04 4.49 -12.07
CA VAL A 169 -10.85 3.52 -12.81
C VAL A 169 -10.54 3.57 -14.31
N LEU A 170 -10.44 4.76 -14.90
CA LEU A 170 -10.10 4.92 -16.33
C LEU A 170 -8.73 4.31 -16.66
N ILE A 171 -7.71 4.57 -15.84
CA ILE A 171 -6.37 3.98 -16.05
C ILE A 171 -6.42 2.46 -15.97
N ASN A 172 -7.11 1.91 -14.97
CA ASN A 172 -7.24 0.47 -14.77
C ASN A 172 -8.01 -0.23 -15.89
N VAL A 173 -9.04 0.41 -16.45
CA VAL A 173 -9.85 -0.16 -17.54
C VAL A 173 -9.17 0.00 -18.89
N LEU A 174 -8.62 1.18 -19.20
CA LEU A 174 -8.15 1.52 -20.55
C LEU A 174 -6.69 1.10 -20.80
N ILE A 175 -5.82 1.16 -19.78
CA ILE A 175 -4.37 0.99 -19.98
C ILE A 175 -3.72 0.06 -18.92
N PRO A 176 -4.28 -1.13 -18.61
CA PRO A 176 -3.74 -2.00 -17.55
C PRO A 176 -2.36 -2.59 -17.87
N GLN A 177 -1.93 -2.53 -19.12
CA GLN A 177 -0.60 -3.01 -19.57
C GLN A 177 0.55 -2.02 -19.30
N TRP A 178 0.24 -0.76 -19.01
CA TRP A 178 1.24 0.25 -18.67
C TRP A 178 1.49 0.36 -17.16
N LEU A 179 0.59 -0.17 -16.32
CA LEU A 179 0.72 -0.17 -14.86
C LEU A 179 2.12 -0.59 -14.37
N PRO A 180 2.73 -1.69 -14.87
CA PRO A 180 4.06 -2.09 -14.41
C PRO A 180 5.16 -1.04 -14.68
N ARG A 181 5.02 -0.24 -15.76
CA ARG A 181 5.96 0.83 -16.07
C ARG A 181 5.74 2.05 -15.19
N PHE A 182 4.49 2.38 -14.91
CA PHE A 182 4.13 3.46 -13.99
C PHE A 182 4.64 3.17 -12.58
N GLU A 183 4.52 1.92 -12.09
CA GLU A 183 5.03 1.54 -10.76
C GLU A 183 6.53 1.79 -10.61
N VAL A 184 7.34 1.37 -11.58
CA VAL A 184 8.79 1.58 -11.54
C VAL A 184 9.13 3.06 -11.61
N PHE A 185 8.40 3.84 -12.41
CA PHE A 185 8.56 5.29 -12.47
C PHE A 185 8.20 5.95 -11.13
N ILE A 186 7.05 5.60 -10.55
CA ILE A 186 6.59 6.13 -9.27
C ILE A 186 7.58 5.77 -8.16
N LEU A 187 8.17 4.57 -8.16
CA LEU A 187 9.20 4.19 -7.19
C LEU A 187 10.39 5.17 -7.19
N VAL A 188 10.85 5.60 -8.37
CA VAL A 188 11.95 6.57 -8.46
C VAL A 188 11.53 7.90 -7.83
N PHE A 189 10.31 8.38 -8.11
CA PHE A 189 9.77 9.60 -7.51
C PHE A 189 9.57 9.48 -6.00
N HIS A 190 9.09 8.34 -5.53
CA HIS A 190 8.85 8.06 -4.12
C HIS A 190 10.16 8.08 -3.33
N ILE A 191 11.21 7.42 -3.82
CA ILE A 191 12.54 7.45 -3.20
C ILE A 191 13.15 8.85 -3.26
N ALA A 192 13.07 9.53 -4.42
CA ALA A 192 13.60 10.88 -4.56
C ALA A 192 12.89 11.88 -3.63
N GLY A 193 11.56 11.80 -3.54
CA GLY A 193 10.72 12.61 -2.65
C GLY A 193 11.06 12.41 -1.18
N PHE A 194 11.27 11.17 -0.75
CA PHE A 194 11.73 10.85 0.60
C PHE A 194 13.01 11.60 0.96
N PHE A 195 14.05 11.50 0.11
CA PHE A 195 15.32 12.21 0.38
C PHE A 195 15.17 13.73 0.29
N ALA A 196 14.39 14.24 -0.66
CA ALA A 196 14.16 15.67 -0.79
C ALA A 196 13.53 16.26 0.48
N ILE A 197 12.51 15.58 1.02
CA ILE A 197 11.84 16.02 2.24
C ILE A 197 12.72 15.83 3.46
N LEU A 198 13.42 14.69 3.58
CA LEU A 198 14.36 14.45 4.68
C LEU A 198 15.43 15.53 4.75
N VAL A 199 16.07 15.86 3.63
CA VAL A 199 17.09 16.91 3.55
C VAL A 199 16.48 18.27 3.88
N THR A 200 15.29 18.59 3.35
CA THR A 200 14.60 19.86 3.65
C THR A 200 14.32 19.99 5.13
N LEU A 201 13.79 18.96 5.77
CA LEU A 201 13.54 18.95 7.21
C LEU A 201 14.85 19.11 7.99
N LEU A 202 15.92 18.40 7.63
CA LEU A 202 17.21 18.51 8.31
C LEU A 202 17.82 19.92 8.21
N VAL A 203 17.68 20.59 7.07
CA VAL A 203 18.25 21.93 6.84
C VAL A 203 17.40 23.03 7.50
N VAL A 204 16.08 22.90 7.46
CA VAL A 204 15.15 23.92 7.98
C VAL A 204 14.89 23.77 9.48
N THR A 205 15.13 22.59 10.06
CA THR A 205 15.01 22.38 11.51
C THR A 205 15.95 23.34 12.23
N PRO A 206 15.44 24.29 13.05
CA PRO A 206 16.29 25.11 13.88
C PRO A 206 17.14 24.18 14.75
N THR A 207 18.44 24.45 14.89
CA THR A 207 19.29 23.70 15.81
C THR A 207 18.64 23.74 17.19
N LEU A 208 18.04 22.61 17.61
CA LEU A 208 17.33 22.43 18.89
C LEU A 208 18.30 22.44 20.09
N GLY A 209 19.32 23.30 20.09
CA GLY A 209 20.49 23.15 20.97
C GLY A 209 21.31 24.40 21.32
N THR A 210 20.82 25.64 21.19
CA THR A 210 21.59 26.81 21.66
C THR A 210 20.86 27.89 22.46
N HIS A 211 19.54 27.78 22.73
CA HIS A 211 18.83 28.81 23.51
C HIS A 211 17.87 28.30 24.60
N ALA A 212 17.97 27.03 24.99
CA ALA A 212 17.33 26.54 26.22
C ALA A 212 18.36 26.53 27.35
N SER A 213 18.71 27.73 27.84
CA SER A 213 19.45 27.98 29.08
C SER A 213 18.78 29.12 29.82
#